data_AF-A0A943FT88-F1
#
_entry.id   AF-A0A943FT88-F1
#
_cell.length_a   1.000
_cell.length_b   1.000
_cell.length_c   1.000
_cell.angle_alpha   90.00
_cell.angle_beta   90.00
_cell.angle_gamma   90.00
#
_symmetry.space_group_name_H-M   'P 1'
#
loop_
_entity.id
_entity.type
_entity.pdbx_description
1 polymer ?
#
loop_
_entity_poly.entity_id
_entity_poly.type
_entity_poly.pdbx_seq_one_letter_code
_entity_poly.pdbx_strand_id
1 'polypeptide(L)'
;MGMRVDIVTLFPEMCQQVLDASIIGRAARRGCIETHCHQIRDYTLNKQKQTDDYPYGGGCGMVLYAQPIADCLRAVQKEVAEQGRPAPHIVFLTAGGQRYTEEHARRLAQYDNLTLVCGHYEGIDERVIEAFADEEISIGDYILTGGELASLVVADSVLRLKPGVLAEQKGYEEESYWDGLLEYPQYTRPEVWEGRAVPDVLLGGDHQKIDAWRGEKSRERTRLRRPELYEQWCASHPITELPKWKRGENVRLVKTEEQFAAAAKLFAEGRRAVCAGNWTEEYCAGLTEEELLAQLKAEKKGGWACYLHTTKDVPDGMVSVDHKTGRIEHLFVSGHARGKGIGRKMLDFARKKLEEYEHPRLSVLDTNARAIALYRRMGWKFTGEKDMEFDPAEYPSVVKKCALLWMQYEG
;
A
#
# COMPACT_ATOMS: atom_id res chain seq x y z
N MET A 1 -3.74 -21.50 -27.17
CA MET A 1 -4.81 -22.02 -26.29
C MET A 1 -4.82 -21.16 -25.04
N GLY A 2 -5.97 -21.02 -24.37
CA GLY A 2 -6.07 -20.28 -23.11
C GLY A 2 -5.22 -20.90 -21.99
N MET A 3 -5.10 -20.23 -20.84
CA MET A 3 -4.53 -20.86 -19.64
C MET A 3 -5.45 -22.00 -19.16
N ARG A 4 -4.87 -23.10 -18.67
CA ARG A 4 -5.60 -24.20 -18.00
C ARG A 4 -5.34 -24.17 -16.50
N VAL A 5 -6.40 -24.32 -15.71
CA VAL A 5 -6.33 -24.47 -14.25
C VAL A 5 -7.02 -25.76 -13.83
N ASP A 6 -6.31 -26.62 -13.12
CA ASP A 6 -6.81 -27.88 -12.56
C ASP A 6 -6.89 -27.77 -11.04
N ILE A 7 -8.02 -28.11 -10.42
CA ILE A 7 -8.17 -28.17 -8.97
C ILE A 7 -8.29 -29.63 -8.53
N VAL A 8 -7.35 -30.11 -7.73
CA VAL A 8 -7.35 -31.47 -7.15
C VAL A 8 -7.96 -31.41 -5.76
N THR A 9 -9.13 -32.03 -5.58
CA THR A 9 -9.95 -31.85 -4.37
C THR A 9 -10.84 -33.06 -4.06
N LEU A 10 -11.35 -33.12 -2.83
CA LEU A 10 -12.43 -34.02 -2.44
C LEU A 10 -13.81 -33.51 -2.87
N PHE A 11 -13.97 -32.23 -3.21
CA PHE A 11 -15.25 -31.58 -3.50
C PHE A 11 -15.27 -30.85 -4.86
N PRO A 12 -15.04 -31.56 -5.97
CA PRO A 12 -14.90 -30.95 -7.30
C PRO A 12 -16.16 -30.22 -7.76
N GLU A 13 -17.34 -30.71 -7.42
CA GLU A 13 -18.61 -30.07 -7.80
C GLU A 13 -18.74 -28.65 -7.22
N MET A 14 -18.29 -28.44 -5.98
CA MET A 14 -18.31 -27.14 -5.33
C MET A 14 -17.40 -26.15 -6.08
N CYS A 15 -16.17 -26.58 -6.38
CA CYS A 15 -15.20 -25.75 -7.09
C CYS A 15 -15.66 -25.43 -8.52
N GLN A 16 -16.13 -26.45 -9.24
CA GLN A 16 -16.57 -26.30 -10.63
C GLN A 16 -17.77 -25.35 -10.75
N GLN A 17 -18.73 -25.43 -9.82
CA GLN A 17 -19.87 -24.50 -9.78
C GLN A 17 -19.44 -23.03 -9.67
N VAL A 18 -18.40 -22.73 -8.89
CA VAL A 18 -17.86 -21.37 -8.76
C VAL A 18 -17.13 -20.95 -10.04
N LEU A 19 -16.32 -21.84 -10.63
CA LEU A 19 -15.55 -21.56 -11.84
C LEU A 19 -16.45 -21.38 -13.09
N ASP A 20 -17.59 -22.07 -13.14
CA ASP A 20 -18.56 -21.97 -14.24
C ASP A 20 -19.44 -20.70 -14.17
N ALA A 21 -19.38 -19.97 -13.05
CA ALA A 21 -20.16 -18.79 -12.79
C ALA A 21 -19.50 -17.50 -13.31
N SER A 22 -20.32 -16.45 -13.45
CA SER A 22 -19.88 -15.07 -13.71
C SER A 22 -18.87 -14.93 -14.87
N ILE A 23 -17.84 -14.10 -14.71
CA ILE A 23 -16.86 -13.74 -15.74
C ILE A 23 -15.94 -14.90 -16.11
N ILE A 24 -15.50 -15.69 -15.14
CA ILE A 24 -14.63 -16.86 -15.34
C ILE A 24 -15.35 -17.89 -16.22
N GLY A 25 -16.58 -18.26 -15.86
CA GLY A 25 -17.35 -19.20 -16.67
C GLY A 25 -17.71 -18.67 -18.06
N ARG A 26 -17.97 -17.36 -18.20
CA ARG A 26 -18.14 -16.74 -19.53
C ARG A 26 -16.86 -16.84 -20.37
N ALA A 27 -15.70 -16.64 -19.75
CA ALA A 27 -14.42 -16.74 -20.44
C ALA A 27 -14.09 -18.19 -20.83
N ALA A 28 -14.39 -19.16 -19.97
CA ALA A 28 -14.24 -20.59 -20.27
C ALA A 28 -15.12 -21.01 -21.46
N ARG A 29 -16.40 -20.61 -21.48
CA ARG A 29 -17.31 -20.87 -22.62
C ARG A 29 -16.88 -20.23 -23.93
N ARG A 30 -16.11 -19.14 -23.87
CA ARG A 30 -15.50 -18.48 -25.04
C ARG A 30 -14.16 -19.12 -25.45
N GLY A 31 -13.66 -20.10 -24.71
CA GLY A 31 -12.37 -20.74 -24.95
C GLY A 31 -11.16 -19.87 -24.60
N CYS A 32 -11.35 -18.81 -23.80
CA CYS A 32 -10.25 -17.93 -23.36
C CYS A 32 -9.38 -18.60 -22.28
N ILE A 33 -9.98 -19.50 -21.51
CA ILE A 33 -9.36 -20.25 -20.41
C ILE A 33 -10.02 -21.65 -20.34
N GLU A 34 -9.39 -22.56 -19.60
CA GLU A 34 -9.87 -23.92 -19.36
C GLU A 34 -9.76 -24.22 -17.87
N THR A 35 -10.79 -24.83 -17.29
CA THR A 35 -10.85 -25.10 -15.85
C THR A 35 -11.38 -26.50 -15.61
N HIS A 36 -10.72 -27.29 -14.79
CA HIS A 36 -11.12 -28.65 -14.44
C HIS A 36 -11.02 -28.88 -12.93
N CYS A 37 -11.94 -29.67 -12.38
CA CYS A 37 -11.89 -30.11 -10.99
C CYS A 37 -11.83 -31.65 -10.94
N HIS A 38 -10.84 -32.18 -10.23
CA HIS A 38 -10.52 -33.60 -10.19
C HIS A 38 -10.83 -34.19 -8.81
N GLN A 39 -11.56 -35.30 -8.80
CA GLN A 39 -11.97 -36.00 -7.58
C GLN A 39 -10.84 -36.93 -7.10
N ILE A 40 -10.20 -36.59 -5.98
CA ILE A 40 -9.14 -37.42 -5.38
C ILE A 40 -9.63 -38.86 -5.10
N ARG A 41 -10.91 -39.01 -4.70
CA ARG A 41 -11.50 -40.33 -4.39
C ARG A 41 -11.53 -41.30 -5.57
N ASP A 42 -11.43 -40.83 -6.80
CA ASP A 42 -11.44 -41.71 -7.98
C ASP A 42 -10.09 -42.40 -8.21
N TYR A 43 -9.04 -41.96 -7.51
CA TYR A 43 -7.68 -42.49 -7.61
C TYR A 43 -7.31 -43.42 -6.45
N THR A 44 -8.23 -43.71 -5.54
CA THR A 44 -7.98 -44.66 -4.44
C THR A 44 -7.93 -46.09 -4.96
N LEU A 45 -7.06 -46.92 -4.41
CA LEU A 45 -6.98 -48.34 -4.74
C LEU A 45 -7.94 -49.23 -3.93
N ASN A 46 -8.53 -48.69 -2.85
CA ASN A 46 -9.48 -49.42 -2.02
C ASN A 46 -10.93 -49.27 -2.53
N LYS A 47 -11.79 -50.24 -2.21
CA LYS A 47 -13.20 -50.24 -2.65
C LYS A 47 -14.04 -49.18 -1.94
N GLN A 48 -13.62 -48.74 -0.76
CA GLN A 48 -14.31 -47.80 0.10
C GLN A 48 -14.12 -46.34 -0.33
N LYS A 49 -13.23 -46.09 -1.29
CA LYS A 49 -12.78 -44.74 -1.68
C LYS A 49 -12.27 -43.91 -0.50
N GLN A 50 -11.59 -44.56 0.44
CA GLN A 50 -10.98 -43.91 1.61
C GLN A 50 -9.72 -43.16 1.17
N THR A 51 -9.62 -41.91 1.60
CA THR A 51 -8.58 -40.95 1.21
C THR A 51 -7.71 -40.51 2.36
N ASP A 52 -7.98 -40.96 3.58
CA ASP A 52 -7.39 -40.45 4.81
C ASP A 52 -7.29 -41.53 5.91
N ASP A 53 -6.41 -41.29 6.88
CA ASP A 53 -6.22 -42.15 8.06
C ASP A 53 -5.61 -41.37 9.23
N TYR A 54 -5.48 -42.03 10.37
CA TYR A 54 -4.86 -41.45 11.55
C TYR A 54 -3.37 -41.12 11.31
N PRO A 55 -2.88 -39.98 11.84
CA PRO A 55 -1.48 -39.60 11.70
C PRO A 55 -0.54 -40.55 12.46
N TYR A 56 0.60 -40.86 11.85
CA TYR A 56 1.72 -41.45 12.60
C TYR A 56 2.19 -40.47 13.69
N GLY A 57 2.57 -41.02 14.86
CA GLY A 57 2.95 -40.20 16.03
C GLY A 57 1.78 -39.89 16.99
N GLY A 58 0.55 -40.26 16.62
CA GLY A 58 -0.65 -39.95 17.40
C GLY A 58 -1.13 -38.51 17.16
N GLY A 59 -2.28 -38.16 17.75
CA GLY A 59 -2.95 -36.88 17.52
C GLY A 59 -4.44 -37.05 17.28
N CYS A 60 -5.16 -35.93 17.21
CA CYS A 60 -6.56 -35.92 16.78
C CYS A 60 -6.64 -35.69 15.26
N GLY A 61 -7.76 -36.09 14.65
CA GLY A 61 -8.00 -35.84 13.23
C GLY A 61 -7.43 -36.91 12.29
N MET A 62 -7.48 -36.61 11.00
CA MET A 62 -7.07 -37.51 9.90
C MET A 62 -6.14 -36.76 8.94
N VAL A 63 -5.25 -37.49 8.27
CA VAL A 63 -4.32 -36.98 7.25
C VAL A 63 -4.61 -37.65 5.91
N LEU A 64 -4.66 -36.87 4.84
CA LEU A 64 -4.88 -37.39 3.49
C LEU A 64 -3.71 -38.26 3.03
N TYR A 65 -4.03 -39.42 2.44
CA TYR A 65 -3.04 -40.32 1.87
C TYR A 65 -2.28 -39.70 0.69
N ALA A 66 -0.98 -39.99 0.63
CA ALA A 66 -0.13 -39.62 -0.51
C ALA A 66 -0.58 -40.26 -1.84
N GLN A 67 -1.00 -41.53 -1.82
CA GLN A 67 -1.25 -42.32 -3.04
C GLN A 67 -2.34 -41.73 -3.97
N PRO A 68 -3.59 -41.50 -3.52
CA PRO A 68 -4.63 -41.03 -4.43
C PRO A 68 -4.33 -39.62 -4.96
N ILE A 69 -3.65 -38.77 -4.18
CA ILE A 69 -3.22 -37.44 -4.63
C ILE A 69 -2.14 -37.57 -5.71
N ALA A 70 -1.11 -38.41 -5.48
CA ALA A 70 -0.03 -38.62 -6.44
C ALA A 70 -0.54 -39.18 -7.78
N ASP A 71 -1.48 -40.13 -7.74
CA ASP A 71 -2.05 -40.70 -8.97
C ASP A 71 -3.00 -39.74 -9.68
N CYS A 72 -3.75 -38.91 -8.94
CA CYS A 72 -4.52 -37.82 -9.51
C CYS A 72 -3.61 -36.81 -10.23
N LEU A 73 -2.52 -36.37 -9.59
CA LEU A 73 -1.57 -35.42 -10.19
C LEU A 73 -0.92 -35.97 -11.45
N ARG A 74 -0.52 -37.25 -11.45
CA ARG A 74 0.01 -37.91 -12.66
C ARG A 74 -1.02 -37.98 -13.78
N ALA A 75 -2.28 -38.23 -13.47
CA ALA A 75 -3.35 -38.23 -14.47
C ALA A 75 -3.55 -36.82 -15.07
N VAL A 76 -3.60 -35.77 -14.24
CA VAL A 76 -3.66 -34.38 -14.71
C VAL A 76 -2.47 -34.04 -15.61
N GLN A 77 -1.25 -34.36 -15.18
CA GLN A 77 -0.04 -34.14 -15.99
C GLN A 77 -0.10 -34.86 -17.34
N LYS A 78 -0.63 -36.09 -17.36
CA LYS A 78 -0.82 -36.86 -18.59
C LYS A 78 -1.84 -36.20 -19.51
N GLU A 79 -3.00 -35.76 -19.01
CA GLU A 79 -4.01 -35.05 -19.81
C GLU A 79 -3.47 -33.75 -20.40
N VAL A 80 -2.71 -32.98 -19.61
CA VAL A 80 -2.04 -31.76 -20.08
C VAL A 80 -1.05 -32.08 -21.19
N ALA A 81 -0.25 -33.14 -21.04
CA ALA A 81 0.70 -33.59 -22.07
C ALA A 81 0.00 -34.08 -23.35
N GLU A 82 -1.12 -34.78 -23.23
CA GLU A 82 -1.94 -35.23 -24.38
C GLU A 82 -2.55 -34.06 -25.16
N GLN A 83 -2.79 -32.93 -24.50
CA GLN A 83 -3.17 -31.66 -25.15
C GLN A 83 -1.97 -30.91 -25.77
N GLY A 84 -0.75 -31.46 -25.69
CA GLY A 84 0.47 -30.85 -26.22
C GLY A 84 0.95 -29.63 -25.44
N ARG A 85 0.61 -29.55 -24.15
CA ARG A 85 0.92 -28.41 -23.27
C ARG A 85 2.12 -28.70 -22.35
N PRO A 86 2.85 -27.68 -21.89
CA PRO A 86 3.93 -27.87 -20.91
C PRO A 86 3.37 -28.40 -19.58
N ALA A 87 4.22 -29.04 -18.78
CA ALA A 87 3.81 -29.55 -17.47
C ALA A 87 3.18 -28.44 -16.60
N PRO A 88 2.13 -28.76 -15.83
CA PRO A 88 1.53 -27.78 -14.94
C PRO A 88 2.45 -27.44 -13.79
N HIS A 89 2.42 -26.18 -13.36
CA HIS A 89 3.00 -25.74 -12.11
C HIS A 89 2.06 -26.15 -10.96
N ILE A 90 2.56 -26.91 -9.98
CA ILE A 90 1.74 -27.54 -8.94
C ILE A 90 1.88 -26.77 -7.62
N VAL A 91 0.77 -26.22 -7.14
CA VAL A 91 0.68 -25.44 -5.91
C VAL A 91 -0.15 -26.20 -4.87
N PHE A 92 0.41 -26.42 -3.70
CA PHE A 92 -0.32 -26.93 -2.54
C PHE A 92 -0.83 -25.77 -1.69
N LEU A 93 -2.13 -25.80 -1.35
CA LEU A 93 -2.76 -24.75 -0.57
C LEU A 93 -2.71 -25.12 0.92
N THR A 94 -1.92 -24.37 1.69
CA THR A 94 -1.63 -24.66 3.10
C THR A 94 -1.40 -23.36 3.87
N ALA A 95 -1.83 -23.33 5.14
CA ALA A 95 -1.61 -22.17 6.01
C ALA A 95 -0.11 -21.90 6.28
N GLY A 96 0.75 -22.93 6.17
CA GLY A 96 2.20 -22.82 6.31
C GLY A 96 2.93 -22.30 5.07
N GLY A 97 2.24 -22.17 3.94
CA GLY A 97 2.83 -21.73 2.67
C GLY A 97 3.15 -20.23 2.63
N GLN A 98 3.78 -19.80 1.53
CA GLN A 98 4.06 -18.39 1.29
C GLN A 98 2.76 -17.59 1.19
N ARG A 99 2.70 -16.44 1.87
CA ARG A 99 1.51 -15.58 1.87
C ARG A 99 1.24 -15.03 0.47
N TYR A 100 0.05 -15.31 -0.04
CA TYR A 100 -0.42 -14.91 -1.35
C TYR A 100 -0.56 -13.38 -1.48
N THR A 101 -0.12 -12.85 -2.62
CA THR A 101 -0.23 -11.42 -2.97
C THR A 101 -0.56 -11.26 -4.46
N GLU A 102 -0.89 -10.04 -4.88
CA GLU A 102 -1.10 -9.71 -6.30
C GLU A 102 0.15 -10.02 -7.17
N GLU A 103 1.36 -9.91 -6.62
CA GLU A 103 2.59 -10.30 -7.31
C GLU A 103 2.61 -11.81 -7.64
N HIS A 104 2.13 -12.64 -6.71
CA HIS A 104 1.97 -14.07 -6.94
C HIS A 104 0.92 -14.32 -8.04
N ALA A 105 -0.21 -13.60 -8.03
CA ALA A 105 -1.22 -13.73 -9.08
C ALA A 105 -0.64 -13.45 -10.47
N ARG A 106 0.13 -12.35 -10.61
CA ARG A 106 0.80 -11.99 -11.87
C ARG A 106 1.83 -13.01 -12.32
N ARG A 107 2.63 -13.54 -11.38
CA ARG A 107 3.61 -14.60 -11.64
C ARG A 107 2.93 -15.89 -12.08
N LEU A 108 1.92 -16.34 -11.34
CA LEU A 108 1.16 -17.56 -11.65
C LEU A 108 0.42 -17.43 -12.99
N ALA A 109 -0.05 -16.24 -13.37
CA ALA A 109 -0.68 -15.99 -14.66
C ALA A 109 0.28 -16.12 -15.88
N GLN A 110 1.60 -16.20 -15.65
CA GLN A 110 2.58 -16.46 -16.72
C GLN A 110 2.64 -17.94 -17.13
N TYR A 111 2.17 -18.87 -16.29
CA TYR A 111 2.12 -20.28 -16.65
C TYR A 111 0.95 -20.56 -17.62
N ASP A 112 1.17 -21.54 -18.51
CA ASP A 112 0.12 -22.04 -19.39
C ASP A 112 -0.84 -22.97 -18.66
N ASN A 113 -0.33 -23.73 -17.67
CA ASN A 113 -1.08 -24.71 -16.89
C ASN A 113 -0.72 -24.61 -15.41
N LEU A 114 -1.73 -24.59 -14.56
CA LEU A 114 -1.60 -24.47 -13.11
C LEU A 114 -2.47 -25.53 -12.43
N THR A 115 -1.88 -26.30 -11.52
CA THR A 115 -2.61 -27.28 -10.71
C THR A 115 -2.64 -26.82 -9.25
N LEU A 116 -3.83 -26.75 -8.66
CA LEU A 116 -4.07 -26.31 -7.30
C LEU A 116 -4.54 -27.51 -6.46
N VAL A 117 -3.78 -27.88 -5.42
CA VAL A 117 -4.06 -29.05 -4.59
C VAL A 117 -4.68 -28.64 -3.27
N CYS A 118 -5.92 -29.10 -3.03
CA CYS A 118 -6.67 -28.80 -1.82
C CYS A 118 -6.33 -29.78 -0.70
N GLY A 119 -5.80 -29.27 0.42
CA GLY A 119 -5.75 -30.02 1.68
C GLY A 119 -7.13 -30.14 2.33
N HIS A 120 -7.29 -31.13 3.20
CA HIS A 120 -8.47 -31.29 4.07
C HIS A 120 -8.04 -31.96 5.38
N TYR A 121 -8.92 -31.97 6.38
CA TYR A 121 -8.67 -32.56 7.70
C TYR A 121 -7.47 -31.88 8.38
N GLU A 122 -6.53 -32.63 8.95
CA GLU A 122 -5.30 -32.07 9.53
C GLU A 122 -4.25 -31.71 8.47
N GLY A 123 -4.42 -32.19 7.23
CA GLY A 123 -3.51 -31.90 6.14
C GLY A 123 -3.29 -33.08 5.19
N ILE A 124 -2.21 -32.98 4.43
CA ILE A 124 -1.77 -33.95 3.44
C ILE A 124 -0.50 -34.62 3.95
N ASP A 125 -0.31 -35.90 3.66
CA ASP A 125 0.94 -36.59 3.91
C ASP A 125 2.12 -35.85 3.25
N GLU A 126 3.07 -35.39 4.06
CA GLU A 126 4.19 -34.53 3.65
C GLU A 126 4.95 -35.07 2.42
N ARG A 127 5.05 -36.40 2.29
CA ARG A 127 5.82 -37.03 1.21
C ARG A 127 5.25 -36.76 -0.18
N VAL A 128 3.94 -36.54 -0.31
CA VAL A 128 3.37 -36.16 -1.62
C VAL A 128 3.57 -34.68 -1.91
N ILE A 129 3.66 -33.84 -0.87
CA ILE A 129 4.03 -32.43 -1.01
C ILE A 129 5.48 -32.36 -1.50
N GLU A 130 6.42 -33.00 -0.78
CA GLU A 130 7.86 -33.04 -1.15
C GLU A 130 8.10 -33.60 -2.56
N ALA A 131 7.29 -34.56 -3.01
CA ALA A 131 7.48 -35.21 -4.30
C ALA A 131 6.89 -34.44 -5.49
N PHE A 132 5.90 -33.56 -5.28
CA PHE A 132 5.13 -32.94 -6.38
C PHE A 132 4.96 -31.42 -6.28
N ALA A 133 5.12 -30.81 -5.10
CA ALA A 133 4.90 -29.37 -4.95
C ALA A 133 6.03 -28.58 -5.61
N ASP A 134 5.67 -27.67 -6.52
CA ASP A 134 6.59 -26.64 -6.99
C ASP A 134 6.61 -25.44 -6.01
N GLU A 135 5.47 -25.17 -5.35
CA GLU A 135 5.37 -24.21 -4.25
C GLU A 135 4.17 -24.49 -3.33
N GLU A 136 4.22 -23.91 -2.13
CA GLU A 136 3.13 -23.91 -1.15
C GLU A 136 2.62 -22.48 -0.93
N ILE A 137 1.30 -22.27 -0.97
CA ILE A 137 0.69 -20.94 -0.84
C ILE A 137 -0.36 -20.91 0.28
N SER A 138 -0.28 -19.87 1.11
CA SER A 138 -1.28 -19.48 2.10
C SER A 138 -2.05 -18.23 1.65
N ILE A 139 -3.38 -18.24 1.69
CA ILE A 139 -4.19 -17.05 1.36
C ILE A 139 -4.38 -16.09 2.55
N GLY A 140 -3.76 -16.39 3.70
CA GLY A 140 -3.67 -15.47 4.83
C GLY A 140 -3.53 -16.18 6.18
N ASP A 141 -3.33 -15.36 7.22
CA ASP A 141 -3.00 -15.81 8.57
C ASP A 141 -4.26 -16.23 9.35
N TYR A 142 -4.96 -17.25 8.85
CA TYR A 142 -6.18 -17.84 9.41
C TYR A 142 -6.36 -19.28 8.92
N ILE A 143 -7.24 -20.05 9.57
CA ILE A 143 -7.47 -21.47 9.28
C ILE A 143 -8.83 -21.67 8.59
N LEU A 144 -8.83 -22.48 7.54
CA LEU A 144 -10.03 -22.94 6.82
C LEU A 144 -10.22 -24.45 7.02
N THR A 145 -11.41 -24.96 6.69
CA THR A 145 -11.71 -26.39 6.79
C THR A 145 -11.11 -27.23 5.67
N GLY A 146 -10.68 -26.59 4.59
CA GLY A 146 -10.10 -27.22 3.41
C GLY A 146 -9.52 -26.18 2.44
N GLY A 147 -8.73 -26.66 1.48
CA GLY A 147 -8.02 -25.84 0.51
C GLY A 147 -8.90 -25.30 -0.62
N GLU A 148 -10.15 -25.75 -0.75
CA GLU A 148 -11.01 -25.43 -1.89
C GLU A 148 -11.25 -23.92 -2.07
N LEU A 149 -11.55 -23.21 -0.96
CA LEU A 149 -11.73 -21.75 -1.02
C LEU A 149 -10.42 -21.04 -1.37
N ALA A 150 -9.28 -21.54 -0.88
CA ALA A 150 -7.97 -20.98 -1.23
C ALA A 150 -7.65 -21.18 -2.71
N SER A 151 -7.90 -22.37 -3.25
CA SER A 151 -7.74 -22.65 -4.67
C SER A 151 -8.65 -21.78 -5.54
N LEU A 152 -9.91 -21.57 -5.14
CA LEU A 152 -10.82 -20.70 -5.87
C LEU A 152 -10.39 -19.22 -5.83
N VAL A 153 -9.89 -18.74 -4.69
CA VAL A 153 -9.31 -17.39 -4.57
C VAL A 153 -8.13 -17.22 -5.52
N VAL A 154 -7.18 -18.16 -5.50
CA VAL A 154 -5.99 -18.11 -6.37
C VAL A 154 -6.38 -18.24 -7.84
N ALA A 155 -7.29 -19.16 -8.18
CA ALA A 155 -7.76 -19.34 -9.56
C ALA A 155 -8.44 -18.07 -10.09
N ASP A 156 -9.34 -17.44 -9.33
CA ASP A 156 -10.04 -16.21 -9.75
C ASP A 156 -9.05 -15.05 -10.00
N SER A 157 -8.14 -14.78 -9.06
CA SER A 157 -7.16 -13.69 -9.17
C SER A 157 -6.12 -13.92 -10.27
N VAL A 158 -5.80 -15.18 -10.60
CA VAL A 158 -4.89 -15.51 -11.70
C VAL A 158 -5.60 -15.44 -13.06
N LEU A 159 -6.76 -16.10 -13.17
CA LEU A 159 -7.47 -16.22 -14.44
C LEU A 159 -7.97 -14.87 -14.95
N ARG A 160 -8.39 -13.96 -14.05
CA ARG A 160 -8.83 -12.61 -14.44
C ARG A 160 -7.77 -11.80 -15.21
N LEU A 161 -6.49 -12.10 -15.01
CA LEU A 161 -5.37 -11.43 -15.69
C LEU A 161 -5.16 -11.95 -17.12
N LYS A 162 -5.81 -13.05 -17.52
CA LYS A 162 -5.62 -13.63 -18.85
C LYS A 162 -6.36 -12.81 -19.92
N PRO A 163 -5.74 -12.61 -21.10
CA PRO A 163 -6.38 -11.91 -22.21
C PRO A 163 -7.74 -12.52 -22.58
N GLY A 164 -8.75 -11.65 -22.72
CA GLY A 164 -10.10 -12.04 -23.12
C GLY A 164 -11.03 -12.44 -21.97
N VAL A 165 -10.52 -12.58 -20.73
CA VAL A 165 -11.34 -12.81 -19.54
C VAL A 165 -12.07 -11.53 -19.13
N LEU A 166 -11.33 -10.45 -18.85
CA LEU A 166 -11.89 -9.11 -18.66
C LEU A 166 -12.02 -8.39 -20.00
N ALA A 167 -13.02 -7.51 -20.12
CA ALA A 167 -13.34 -6.81 -21.37
C ALA A 167 -12.30 -5.75 -21.76
N GLU A 168 -11.64 -5.13 -20.78
CA GLU A 168 -10.67 -4.06 -21.00
C GLU A 168 -9.42 -4.29 -20.15
N GLN A 169 -8.22 -4.26 -20.77
CA GLN A 169 -6.95 -4.37 -20.05
C GLN A 169 -6.74 -3.22 -19.04
N LYS A 170 -7.23 -2.02 -19.37
CA LYS A 170 -7.20 -0.87 -18.44
C LYS A 170 -7.93 -1.13 -17.13
N GLY A 171 -8.91 -2.03 -17.13
CA GLY A 171 -9.73 -2.31 -15.94
C GLY A 171 -8.89 -2.74 -14.75
N TYR A 172 -7.88 -3.61 -14.95
CA TYR A 172 -7.01 -4.06 -13.87
C TYR A 172 -5.78 -3.15 -13.65
N GLU A 173 -5.44 -2.27 -14.59
CA GLU A 173 -4.32 -1.33 -14.44
C GLU A 173 -4.65 -0.15 -13.50
N GLU A 174 -5.94 0.12 -13.28
CA GLU A 174 -6.40 1.14 -12.32
C GLU A 174 -6.83 0.54 -10.96
N GLU A 175 -6.70 -0.79 -10.80
CA GLU A 175 -7.14 -1.49 -9.61
C GLU A 175 -6.17 -1.39 -8.43
N SER A 176 -6.71 -1.68 -7.24
CA SER A 176 -5.92 -1.74 -6.02
C SER A 176 -4.73 -2.69 -6.19
N TYR A 177 -3.60 -2.31 -5.61
CA TYR A 177 -2.30 -2.99 -5.69
C TYR A 177 -1.60 -2.93 -7.05
N TRP A 178 -2.24 -2.42 -8.12
CA TRP A 178 -1.61 -2.45 -9.44
C TRP A 178 -0.31 -1.62 -9.50
N ASP A 179 -0.40 -0.39 -9.01
CA ASP A 179 0.68 0.58 -8.89
C ASP A 179 1.22 0.68 -7.44
N GLY A 180 0.81 -0.22 -6.55
CA GLY A 180 1.14 -0.21 -5.13
C GLY A 180 0.22 0.66 -4.25
N LEU A 181 -0.87 1.21 -4.80
CA LEU A 181 -1.88 1.96 -4.04
C LEU A 181 -3.24 1.24 -3.99
N LEU A 182 -4.10 1.65 -3.07
CA LEU A 182 -5.52 1.29 -3.08
C LEU A 182 -6.31 2.17 -4.06
N GLU A 183 -7.38 1.63 -4.62
CA GLU A 183 -8.29 2.38 -5.48
C GLU A 183 -8.97 3.56 -4.78
N TYR A 184 -9.25 4.58 -5.59
CA TYR A 184 -10.08 5.72 -5.21
C TYR A 184 -11.54 5.29 -4.92
N PRO A 185 -12.30 6.07 -4.15
CA PRO A 185 -13.72 5.81 -3.95
C PRO A 185 -14.48 5.98 -5.27
N GLN A 186 -15.33 5.01 -5.59
CA GLN A 186 -16.21 5.02 -6.75
C GLN A 186 -17.63 5.46 -6.35
N TYR A 187 -18.33 6.10 -7.27
CA TYR A 187 -19.69 6.61 -7.09
C TYR A 187 -20.52 6.24 -8.32
N THR A 188 -21.81 5.97 -8.10
CA THR A 188 -22.78 5.71 -9.17
C THR A 188 -24.07 6.45 -8.87
N ARG A 189 -25.01 6.39 -9.82
CA ARG A 189 -26.32 7.05 -9.71
C ARG A 189 -27.11 6.46 -8.54
N PRO A 190 -27.95 7.26 -7.84
CA PRO A 190 -28.27 8.67 -8.09
C PRO A 190 -27.19 9.65 -7.56
N GLU A 191 -27.22 10.91 -8.01
CA GLU A 191 -26.26 11.95 -7.61
C GLU A 191 -26.30 12.28 -6.10
N VAL A 192 -27.47 12.15 -5.47
CA VAL A 192 -27.63 12.32 -4.03
C VAL A 192 -28.38 11.11 -3.47
N TRP A 193 -27.75 10.43 -2.52
CA TRP A 193 -28.35 9.32 -1.77
C TRP A 193 -28.32 9.66 -0.28
N GLU A 194 -29.48 9.70 0.37
CA GLU A 194 -29.63 10.05 1.80
C GLU A 194 -28.93 11.38 2.20
N GLY A 195 -29.04 12.40 1.34
CA GLY A 195 -28.40 13.70 1.56
C GLY A 195 -26.88 13.72 1.35
N ARG A 196 -26.29 12.61 0.87
CA ARG A 196 -24.86 12.50 0.55
C ARG A 196 -24.68 12.64 -0.96
N ALA A 197 -24.14 13.78 -1.37
CA ALA A 197 -23.89 14.07 -2.77
C ALA A 197 -22.60 13.39 -3.28
N VAL A 198 -22.61 13.00 -4.56
CA VAL A 198 -21.40 12.66 -5.32
C VAL A 198 -20.48 13.89 -5.38
N PRO A 199 -19.15 13.75 -5.28
CA PRO A 199 -18.22 14.88 -5.41
C PRO A 199 -18.41 15.64 -6.73
N ASP A 200 -18.58 16.97 -6.66
CA ASP A 200 -18.85 17.83 -7.83
C ASP A 200 -17.85 17.65 -8.99
N VAL A 201 -16.58 17.38 -8.67
CA VAL A 201 -15.52 17.14 -9.67
C VAL A 201 -15.83 15.96 -10.59
N LEU A 202 -16.59 14.96 -10.11
CA LEU A 202 -16.99 13.79 -10.88
C LEU A 202 -18.20 14.06 -11.78
N LEU A 203 -18.94 15.15 -11.55
CA LEU A 203 -20.13 15.53 -12.32
C LEU A 203 -19.79 16.44 -13.52
N GLY A 204 -18.64 17.11 -13.49
CA GLY A 204 -18.27 18.13 -14.47
C GLY A 204 -17.64 17.64 -15.79
N GLY A 205 -17.37 16.33 -15.94
CA GLY A 205 -16.80 15.75 -17.17
C GLY A 205 -15.36 16.16 -17.53
N ASP A 206 -14.68 16.94 -16.68
CA ASP A 206 -13.29 17.35 -16.88
C ASP A 206 -12.34 16.20 -16.51
N HIS A 207 -11.94 15.41 -17.51
CA HIS A 207 -11.10 14.23 -17.32
C HIS A 207 -9.80 14.53 -16.55
N GLN A 208 -9.14 15.66 -16.82
CA GLN A 208 -7.90 16.01 -16.11
C GLN A 208 -8.13 16.26 -14.62
N LYS A 209 -9.23 16.95 -14.26
CA LYS A 209 -9.58 17.16 -12.85
C LYS A 209 -10.02 15.87 -12.18
N ILE A 210 -10.75 15.02 -12.89
CA ILE A 210 -11.20 13.72 -12.40
C ILE A 210 -9.99 12.83 -12.11
N ASP A 211 -9.04 12.70 -13.03
CA ASP A 211 -7.84 11.88 -12.85
C ASP A 211 -6.95 12.41 -11.72
N ALA A 212 -6.79 13.74 -11.62
CA ALA A 212 -6.07 14.36 -10.51
C ALA A 212 -6.73 14.04 -9.15
N TRP A 213 -8.07 14.12 -9.09
CA TRP A 213 -8.83 13.80 -7.89
C TRP A 213 -8.76 12.30 -7.54
N ARG A 214 -8.88 11.40 -8.53
CA ARG A 214 -8.75 9.94 -8.36
C ARG A 214 -7.40 9.59 -7.76
N GLY A 215 -6.31 10.10 -8.34
CA GLY A 215 -4.97 9.90 -7.80
C GLY A 215 -4.82 10.45 -6.38
N GLU A 216 -5.38 11.62 -6.08
CA GLU A 216 -5.35 12.18 -4.72
C GLU A 216 -6.06 11.28 -3.71
N LYS A 217 -7.27 10.83 -4.03
CA LYS A 217 -8.07 9.97 -3.15
C LYS A 217 -7.51 8.57 -2.99
N SER A 218 -6.90 8.00 -4.03
CA SER A 218 -6.16 6.74 -3.94
C SER A 218 -5.00 6.86 -2.93
N ARG A 219 -4.14 7.89 -3.07
CA ARG A 219 -3.03 8.14 -2.13
C ARG A 219 -3.51 8.42 -0.71
N GLU A 220 -4.57 9.21 -0.56
CA GLU A 220 -5.18 9.51 0.75
C GLU A 220 -5.68 8.23 1.43
N ARG A 221 -6.46 7.41 0.71
CA ARG A 221 -7.01 6.16 1.23
C ARG A 221 -5.92 5.16 1.57
N THR A 222 -4.91 5.01 0.71
CA THR A 222 -3.76 4.12 0.96
C THR A 222 -3.02 4.55 2.23
N ARG A 223 -2.69 5.83 2.36
CA ARG A 223 -2.03 6.36 3.56
C ARG A 223 -2.83 6.11 4.84
N LEU A 224 -4.17 6.19 4.78
CA LEU A 224 -5.03 6.01 5.95
C LEU A 224 -5.26 4.54 6.31
N ARG A 225 -5.40 3.65 5.32
CA ARG A 225 -5.81 2.25 5.53
C ARG A 225 -4.68 1.23 5.47
N ARG A 226 -3.63 1.52 4.70
CA ARG A 226 -2.47 0.67 4.43
C ARG A 226 -1.20 1.54 4.39
N PRO A 227 -0.85 2.21 5.50
CA PRO A 227 0.28 3.15 5.55
C PRO A 227 1.60 2.52 5.07
N GLU A 228 1.82 1.23 5.32
CA GLU A 228 2.98 0.48 4.87
C GLU A 228 3.06 0.37 3.33
N LEU A 229 1.94 0.22 2.62
CA LEU A 229 1.91 0.27 1.16
C LEU A 229 2.22 1.66 0.64
N TYR A 230 1.69 2.69 1.30
CA TYR A 230 1.97 4.07 0.93
C TYR A 230 3.44 4.43 1.13
N GLU A 231 4.07 3.90 2.18
CA GLU A 231 5.50 4.05 2.44
C GLU A 231 6.36 3.40 1.35
N GLN A 232 6.03 2.17 0.95
CA GLN A 232 6.69 1.48 -0.16
C GLN A 232 6.52 2.25 -1.47
N TRP A 233 5.30 2.72 -1.75
CA TRP A 233 5.01 3.55 -2.93
C TRP A 233 5.85 4.84 -2.95
N CYS A 234 6.00 5.50 -1.79
CA CYS A 234 6.84 6.70 -1.69
C CYS A 234 8.32 6.40 -2.00
N ALA A 235 8.82 5.23 -1.60
CA ALA A 235 10.20 4.83 -1.87
C ALA A 235 10.44 4.53 -3.36
N SER A 236 9.46 3.92 -4.04
CA SER A 236 9.55 3.60 -5.48
C SER A 236 9.20 4.77 -6.41
N HIS A 237 8.57 5.84 -5.89
CA HIS A 237 8.16 7.01 -6.67
C HIS A 237 8.81 8.32 -6.16
N PRO A 238 10.16 8.44 -6.24
CA PRO A 238 10.86 9.65 -5.85
C PRO A 238 10.44 10.85 -6.71
N ILE A 239 10.49 12.03 -6.13
CA ILE A 239 10.33 13.29 -6.85
C ILE A 239 11.68 13.61 -7.48
N THR A 240 11.85 13.20 -8.74
CA THR A 240 13.07 13.44 -9.53
C THR A 240 13.11 14.86 -10.10
N GLU A 241 11.94 15.40 -10.46
CA GLU A 241 11.81 16.77 -10.96
C GLU A 241 11.10 17.65 -9.94
N LEU A 242 11.84 18.66 -9.45
CA LEU A 242 11.30 19.66 -8.55
C LEU A 242 10.56 20.74 -9.33
N PRO A 243 9.35 21.14 -8.88
CA PRO A 243 8.62 22.20 -9.56
C PRO A 243 9.43 23.50 -9.50
N LYS A 244 9.57 24.17 -10.65
CA LYS A 244 10.23 25.48 -10.73
C LYS A 244 9.41 26.55 -9.99
N TRP A 245 10.09 27.58 -9.52
CA TRP A 245 9.45 28.80 -9.03
C TRP A 245 8.63 29.43 -10.16
N LYS A 246 7.37 29.73 -9.88
CA LYS A 246 6.46 30.39 -10.83
C LYS A 246 6.67 31.90 -10.76
N ARG A 247 6.26 32.61 -11.83
CA ARG A 247 6.28 34.08 -11.84
C ARG A 247 5.47 34.63 -10.66
N GLY A 248 6.12 35.48 -9.86
CA GLY A 248 5.53 36.10 -8.67
C GLY A 248 5.76 35.33 -7.37
N GLU A 249 6.36 34.14 -7.41
CA GLU A 249 6.83 33.43 -6.22
C GLU A 249 8.24 33.90 -5.85
N ASN A 250 8.48 34.21 -4.58
CA ASN A 250 9.77 34.66 -4.08
C ASN A 250 10.05 34.05 -2.71
N VAL A 251 11.32 33.76 -2.41
CA VAL A 251 11.79 33.37 -1.07
C VAL A 251 12.81 34.40 -0.59
N ARG A 252 12.64 34.91 0.63
CA ARG A 252 13.50 35.95 1.21
C ARG A 252 13.87 35.63 2.65
N LEU A 253 15.09 36.02 3.05
CA LEU A 253 15.51 35.98 4.45
C LEU A 253 14.70 36.98 5.26
N VAL A 254 14.17 36.55 6.41
CA VAL A 254 13.37 37.37 7.31
C VAL A 254 14.25 38.37 8.07
N LYS A 255 14.02 39.67 7.82
CA LYS A 255 14.82 40.78 8.36
C LYS A 255 13.98 41.84 9.05
N THR A 256 12.81 42.18 8.51
CA THR A 256 11.95 43.27 9.04
C THR A 256 10.93 42.74 10.04
N GLU A 257 10.43 43.63 10.91
CA GLU A 257 9.38 43.28 11.88
C GLU A 257 8.11 42.73 11.19
N GLU A 258 7.71 43.31 10.06
CA GLU A 258 6.59 42.81 9.26
C GLU A 258 6.81 41.37 8.75
N GLN A 259 8.03 41.05 8.31
CA GLN A 259 8.36 39.69 7.85
C GLN A 259 8.38 38.71 9.01
N PHE A 260 8.83 39.14 10.19
CA PHE A 260 8.77 38.32 11.40
C PHE A 260 7.33 38.02 11.82
N ALA A 261 6.46 39.03 11.79
CA ALA A 261 5.04 38.85 12.08
C ALA A 261 4.39 37.87 11.08
N ALA A 262 4.68 38.01 9.78
CA ALA A 262 4.18 37.09 8.76
C ALA A 262 4.68 35.65 8.94
N ALA A 263 5.96 35.47 9.29
CA ALA A 263 6.53 34.16 9.59
C ALA A 263 5.91 33.55 10.86
N ALA A 264 5.75 34.34 11.92
CA ALA A 264 5.15 33.90 13.18
C ALA A 264 3.70 33.41 12.99
N LYS A 265 2.93 34.07 12.12
CA LYS A 265 1.59 33.63 11.75
C LYS A 265 1.57 32.26 11.08
N LEU A 266 2.46 32.05 10.09
CA LEU A 266 2.61 30.74 9.42
C LEU A 266 3.10 29.67 10.40
N PHE A 267 3.98 30.03 11.32
CA PHE A 267 4.49 29.14 12.35
C PHE A 267 3.36 28.71 13.29
N ALA A 268 2.60 29.66 13.83
CA ALA A 268 1.48 29.37 14.71
C ALA A 268 0.41 28.49 14.04
N GLU A 269 0.05 28.78 12.78
CA GLU A 269 -0.88 27.95 11.99
C GLU A 269 -0.33 26.54 11.77
N GLY A 270 0.93 26.45 11.33
CA GLY A 270 1.60 25.18 11.03
C GLY A 270 1.79 24.31 12.26
N ARG A 271 2.26 24.89 13.38
CA ARG A 271 2.47 24.20 14.65
C ARG A 271 1.15 23.69 15.23
N ARG A 272 0.09 24.51 15.22
CA ARG A 272 -1.26 24.06 15.61
C ARG A 272 -1.73 22.87 14.77
N ALA A 273 -1.52 22.92 13.46
CA ALA A 273 -1.90 21.82 12.58
C ALA A 273 -1.09 20.52 12.82
N VAL A 274 0.19 20.63 13.22
CA VAL A 274 1.02 19.47 13.56
C VAL A 274 0.68 18.91 14.94
N CYS A 275 0.35 19.77 15.90
CA CYS A 275 -0.02 19.37 17.26
C CYS A 275 -1.45 18.84 17.36
N ALA A 276 -2.34 19.22 16.43
CA ALA A 276 -3.75 18.80 16.45
C ALA A 276 -3.88 17.27 16.51
N GLY A 277 -4.60 16.77 17.52
CA GLY A 277 -4.84 15.34 17.75
C GLY A 277 -3.74 14.61 18.54
N ASN A 278 -2.57 15.23 18.74
CA ASN A 278 -1.50 14.72 19.61
C ASN A 278 -1.39 15.51 20.92
N TRP A 279 -1.80 16.78 20.93
CA TRP A 279 -1.90 17.64 22.13
C TRP A 279 -3.36 18.05 22.40
N THR A 280 -3.61 18.56 23.61
CA THR A 280 -4.92 19.11 24.00
C THR A 280 -5.28 20.36 23.20
N GLU A 281 -6.58 20.66 23.13
CA GLU A 281 -7.06 21.86 22.46
C GLU A 281 -6.55 23.13 23.15
N GLU A 282 -6.44 23.13 24.48
CA GLU A 282 -5.91 24.26 25.24
C GLU A 282 -4.44 24.54 24.92
N TYR A 283 -3.62 23.48 24.82
CA TYR A 283 -2.22 23.64 24.41
C TYR A 283 -2.12 24.21 23.00
N CYS A 284 -2.91 23.68 22.07
CA CYS A 284 -2.93 24.18 20.69
C CYS A 284 -3.42 25.64 20.63
N ALA A 285 -4.40 26.02 21.45
CA ALA A 285 -4.89 27.40 21.54
C ALA A 285 -3.83 28.36 22.10
N GLY A 286 -2.95 27.87 22.99
CA GLY A 286 -1.82 28.60 23.54
C GLY A 286 -0.77 28.99 22.50
N LEU A 287 -0.65 28.28 21.38
CA LEU A 287 0.32 28.56 20.30
C LEU A 287 -0.07 29.83 19.50
N THR A 288 0.10 30.99 20.13
CA THR A 288 -0.28 32.31 19.59
C THR A 288 0.79 32.89 18.66
N GLU A 289 0.40 33.85 17.82
CA GLU A 289 1.36 34.54 16.94
C GLU A 289 2.44 35.28 17.75
N GLU A 290 2.11 35.80 18.92
CA GLU A 290 3.02 36.54 19.81
C GLU A 290 4.11 35.66 20.42
N GLU A 291 3.72 34.48 20.92
CA GLU A 291 4.67 33.50 21.47
C GLU A 291 5.63 32.98 20.40
N LEU A 292 5.09 32.62 19.24
CA LEU A 292 5.87 32.07 18.13
C LEU A 292 6.76 33.14 17.49
N LEU A 293 6.36 34.42 17.53
CA LEU A 293 7.19 35.56 17.18
C LEU A 293 8.38 35.72 18.13
N ALA A 294 8.14 35.62 19.44
CA ALA A 294 9.20 35.68 20.45
C ALA A 294 10.21 34.53 20.26
N GLN A 295 9.72 33.31 19.97
CA GLN A 295 10.55 32.16 19.65
C GLN A 295 11.41 32.41 18.41
N LEU A 296 10.85 32.86 17.29
CA LEU A 296 11.62 33.14 16.07
C LEU A 296 12.72 34.19 16.29
N LYS A 297 12.44 35.22 17.11
CA LYS A 297 13.44 36.23 17.47
C LYS A 297 14.55 35.64 18.33
N ALA A 298 14.24 34.73 19.24
CA ALA A 298 15.23 34.01 20.05
C ALA A 298 16.10 33.08 19.19
N GLU A 299 15.48 32.29 18.31
CA GLU A 299 16.18 31.39 17.38
C GLU A 299 17.14 32.17 16.46
N LYS A 300 16.72 33.33 15.95
CA LYS A 300 17.61 34.21 15.16
C LYS A 300 18.83 34.68 15.95
N LYS A 301 18.67 35.03 17.23
CA LYS A 301 19.81 35.37 18.11
C LYS A 301 20.73 34.17 18.33
N GLY A 302 20.16 32.95 18.35
CA GLY A 302 20.90 31.69 18.39
C GLY A 302 21.66 31.33 17.09
N GLY A 303 21.36 32.02 15.99
CA GLY A 303 22.02 31.84 14.70
C GLY A 303 21.17 31.20 13.61
N TRP A 304 19.89 30.91 13.88
CA TRP A 304 18.97 30.39 12.88
C TRP A 304 18.61 31.44 11.82
N ALA A 305 18.56 31.01 10.57
CA ALA A 305 18.09 31.81 9.44
C ALA A 305 16.69 31.38 9.02
N CYS A 306 15.69 32.23 9.29
CA CYS A 306 14.31 32.01 8.83
C CYS A 306 14.08 32.64 7.46
N TYR A 307 13.51 31.85 6.53
CA TYR A 307 13.15 32.27 5.19
C TYR A 307 11.63 32.23 4.99
N LEU A 308 11.11 33.25 4.32
CA LEU A 308 9.69 33.43 4.04
C LEU A 308 9.43 33.36 2.53
N HIS A 309 8.51 32.50 2.14
CA HIS A 309 7.99 32.41 0.78
C HIS A 309 6.72 33.24 0.61
N THR A 310 6.64 33.97 -0.49
CA THR A 310 5.46 34.76 -0.87
C THR A 310 5.07 34.56 -2.33
N THR A 311 3.78 34.42 -2.64
CA THR A 311 3.24 34.52 -4.01
C THR A 311 2.51 35.85 -4.18
N LYS A 312 2.99 36.71 -5.09
CA LYS A 312 2.47 38.07 -5.29
C LYS A 312 2.34 38.82 -3.95
N ASP A 313 3.41 38.76 -3.16
CA ASP A 313 3.55 39.35 -1.82
C ASP A 313 2.67 38.77 -0.71
N VAL A 314 1.85 37.75 -0.99
CA VAL A 314 1.10 37.01 0.03
C VAL A 314 1.99 35.93 0.63
N PRO A 315 2.23 35.91 1.96
CA PRO A 315 2.96 34.83 2.63
C PRO A 315 2.25 33.48 2.51
N ASP A 316 2.96 32.48 2.00
CA ASP A 316 2.41 31.13 1.80
C ASP A 316 3.19 30.03 2.51
N GLY A 317 4.43 30.30 2.94
CA GLY A 317 5.24 29.31 3.63
C GLY A 317 6.51 29.87 4.24
N MET A 318 7.10 29.12 5.16
CA MET A 318 8.34 29.45 5.83
C MET A 318 9.21 28.22 6.03
N VAL A 319 10.50 28.44 6.25
CA VAL A 319 11.46 27.41 6.68
C VAL A 319 12.60 28.07 7.45
N SER A 320 13.07 27.43 8.50
CA SER A 320 14.25 27.84 9.26
C SER A 320 15.41 26.88 9.00
N VAL A 321 16.61 27.43 8.83
CA VAL A 321 17.83 26.62 8.68
C VAL A 321 18.91 27.10 9.65
N ASP A 322 19.70 26.16 10.16
CA ASP A 322 20.89 26.42 10.94
C ASP A 322 22.13 26.05 10.13
N HIS A 323 22.81 27.09 9.62
CA HIS A 323 24.06 26.98 8.84
C HIS A 323 25.24 26.47 9.66
N LYS A 324 25.14 26.38 10.99
CA LYS A 324 26.23 25.85 11.84
C LYS A 324 26.13 24.35 12.05
N THR A 325 24.91 23.80 12.01
CA THR A 325 24.66 22.39 12.32
C THR A 325 24.07 21.59 11.16
N GLY A 326 23.74 22.25 10.04
CA GLY A 326 23.14 21.59 8.90
C GLY A 326 21.68 21.17 9.15
N ARG A 327 20.96 21.88 10.02
CA ARG A 327 19.60 21.53 10.44
C ARG A 327 18.53 22.37 9.72
N ILE A 328 17.41 21.73 9.41
CA ILE A 328 16.20 22.35 8.86
C ILE A 328 15.05 22.15 9.85
N GLU A 329 14.37 23.23 10.20
CA GLU A 329 13.18 23.23 11.05
C GLU A 329 12.09 24.16 10.50
N HIS A 330 10.91 24.10 11.12
CA HIS A 330 9.78 25.01 10.87
C HIS A 330 9.34 25.12 9.40
N LEU A 331 9.41 24.01 8.65
CA LEU A 331 8.87 23.95 7.30
C LEU A 331 7.34 23.93 7.33
N PHE A 332 6.72 25.11 7.17
CA PHE A 332 5.28 25.27 7.21
C PHE A 332 4.74 25.91 5.92
N VAL A 333 3.54 25.51 5.52
CA VAL A 333 2.80 26.04 4.37
C VAL A 333 1.37 26.34 4.81
N SER A 334 0.89 27.54 4.49
CA SER A 334 -0.46 27.99 4.84
C SER A 334 -1.53 27.09 4.24
N GLY A 335 -2.69 27.01 4.91
CA GLY A 335 -3.82 26.19 4.51
C GLY A 335 -4.23 26.40 3.03
N HIS A 336 -4.31 27.65 2.59
CA HIS A 336 -4.69 28.01 1.21
C HIS A 336 -3.62 27.68 0.15
N ALA A 337 -2.38 27.43 0.58
CA ALA A 337 -1.23 27.15 -0.29
C ALA A 337 -0.84 25.67 -0.31
N ARG A 338 -1.37 24.86 0.61
CA ARG A 338 -1.17 23.41 0.65
C ARG A 338 -1.58 22.77 -0.69
N GLY A 339 -0.82 21.76 -1.12
CA GLY A 339 -1.07 21.07 -2.40
C GLY A 339 -0.48 21.76 -3.64
N LYS A 340 -0.14 23.05 -3.57
CA LYS A 340 0.42 23.82 -4.71
C LYS A 340 1.91 23.58 -4.98
N GLY A 341 2.52 22.61 -4.29
CA GLY A 341 3.93 22.26 -4.43
C GLY A 341 4.91 23.16 -3.69
N ILE A 342 4.45 24.14 -2.89
CA ILE A 342 5.32 25.08 -2.17
C ILE A 342 6.22 24.37 -1.15
N GLY A 343 5.70 23.39 -0.39
CA GLY A 343 6.50 22.62 0.57
C GLY A 343 7.68 21.89 -0.08
N ARG A 344 7.50 21.33 -1.29
CA ARG A 344 8.57 20.72 -2.09
C ARG A 344 9.67 21.73 -2.43
N LYS A 345 9.26 22.91 -2.93
CA LYS A 345 10.19 23.98 -3.33
C LYS A 345 10.96 24.54 -2.14
N MET A 346 10.27 24.73 -1.01
CA MET A 346 10.85 25.25 0.22
C MET A 346 11.83 24.27 0.86
N LEU A 347 11.54 22.97 0.83
CA LEU A 347 12.47 21.95 1.33
C LEU A 347 13.74 21.87 0.48
N ASP A 348 13.62 21.86 -0.86
CA ASP A 348 14.79 21.90 -1.73
C ASP A 348 15.58 23.20 -1.58
N PHE A 349 14.89 24.34 -1.45
CA PHE A 349 15.54 25.61 -1.16
C PHE A 349 16.35 25.54 0.13
N ALA A 350 15.78 25.02 1.22
CA ALA A 350 16.47 24.88 2.50
C ALA A 350 17.66 23.94 2.42
N ARG A 351 17.53 22.82 1.71
CA ARG A 351 18.65 21.90 1.42
C ARG A 351 19.78 22.60 0.66
N LYS A 352 19.46 23.35 -0.40
CA LYS A 352 20.45 24.13 -1.17
C LYS A 352 21.10 25.25 -0.38
N LYS A 353 20.48 25.69 0.72
CA LYS A 353 21.08 26.65 1.65
C LYS A 353 22.08 26.02 2.60
N LEU A 354 22.14 24.69 2.65
CA LEU A 354 23.03 23.89 3.47
C LEU A 354 23.90 22.99 2.56
N GLU A 355 24.31 23.50 1.40
CA GLU A 355 25.05 22.72 0.39
C GLU A 355 26.45 22.28 0.87
N GLU A 356 26.96 22.93 1.91
CA GLU A 356 28.19 22.56 2.60
C GLU A 356 28.06 21.30 3.46
N TYR A 357 26.83 20.86 3.77
CA TYR A 357 26.55 19.63 4.49
C TYR A 357 26.19 18.52 3.50
N GLU A 358 26.94 17.41 3.54
CA GLU A 358 26.64 16.22 2.74
C GLU A 358 25.29 15.60 3.13
N HIS A 359 25.00 15.57 4.44
CA HIS A 359 23.79 14.99 5.02
C HIS A 359 23.08 15.98 5.95
N PRO A 360 22.44 17.04 5.43
CA PRO A 360 21.63 17.92 6.27
C PRO A 360 20.51 17.12 6.94
N ARG A 361 20.10 17.56 8.13
CA ARG A 361 19.13 16.87 8.98
C ARG A 361 17.88 17.71 9.20
N LEU A 362 16.74 17.04 9.35
CA LEU A 362 15.48 17.65 9.78
C LEU A 362 14.78 16.75 10.78
N SER A 363 13.89 17.34 11.59
CA SER A 363 13.05 16.58 12.51
C SER A 363 11.60 16.59 12.03
N VAL A 364 10.89 15.48 12.29
CA VAL A 364 9.48 15.32 11.91
C VAL A 364 8.75 14.49 12.95
N LEU A 365 7.51 14.88 13.27
CA LEU A 365 6.66 14.09 14.15
C LEU A 365 6.32 12.77 13.46
N ASP A 366 6.47 11.65 14.15
CA ASP A 366 6.15 10.29 13.68
C ASP A 366 4.70 10.14 13.18
N THR A 367 3.79 10.93 13.76
CA THR A 367 2.38 10.99 13.37
C THR A 367 2.11 11.91 12.17
N ASN A 368 3.08 12.69 11.70
CA ASN A 368 2.93 13.57 10.52
C ASN A 368 3.22 12.84 9.21
N ALA A 369 2.35 11.86 8.88
CA ALA A 369 2.49 11.01 7.71
C ALA A 369 2.61 11.80 6.38
N ARG A 370 2.01 13.00 6.28
CA ARG A 370 2.09 13.85 5.08
C ARG A 370 3.49 14.43 4.88
N ALA A 371 4.12 14.92 5.95
CA ALA A 371 5.48 15.45 5.88
C ALA A 371 6.49 14.31 5.64
N ILE A 372 6.36 13.20 6.37
CA ILE A 372 7.22 12.02 6.20
C ILE A 372 7.22 11.53 4.75
N ALA A 373 6.04 11.40 4.15
CA ALA A 373 5.91 10.96 2.76
C ALA A 373 6.56 11.94 1.76
N LEU A 374 6.40 13.25 1.99
CA LEU A 374 7.09 14.27 1.19
C LEU A 374 8.61 14.12 1.31
N TYR A 375 9.11 13.99 2.54
CA TYR A 375 10.54 13.92 2.84
C TYR A 375 11.16 12.67 2.22
N ARG A 376 10.56 11.49 2.42
CA ARG A 376 11.03 10.25 1.79
C ARG A 376 11.10 10.34 0.28
N ARG A 377 10.05 10.87 -0.36
CA ARG A 377 10.03 11.07 -1.82
C ARG A 377 11.06 12.07 -2.32
N MET A 378 11.56 12.95 -1.44
CA MET A 378 12.62 13.92 -1.75
C MET A 378 14.00 13.45 -1.28
N GLY A 379 14.20 12.16 -1.01
CA GLY A 379 15.52 11.60 -0.69
C GLY A 379 15.93 11.67 0.79
N TRP A 380 15.00 11.98 1.69
CA TRP A 380 15.26 12.00 3.13
C TRP A 380 14.94 10.65 3.76
N LYS A 381 15.83 10.12 4.60
CA LYS A 381 15.66 8.84 5.30
C LYS A 381 15.70 9.01 6.80
N PHE A 382 14.98 8.16 7.54
CA PHE A 382 15.06 8.13 8.99
C PHE A 382 16.43 7.64 9.44
N THR A 383 17.01 8.29 10.45
CA THR A 383 18.27 7.86 11.04
C THR A 383 18.09 6.78 12.10
N GLY A 384 16.85 6.52 12.53
CA GLY A 384 16.51 5.67 13.68
C GLY A 384 16.63 6.40 15.03
N GLU A 385 17.16 7.62 15.05
CA GLU A 385 17.29 8.43 16.26
C GLU A 385 15.98 9.20 16.56
N LYS A 386 15.58 9.20 17.83
CA LYS A 386 14.53 10.10 18.34
C LYS A 386 15.18 11.39 18.82
N ASP A 387 14.63 12.52 18.42
CA ASP A 387 15.00 13.83 18.96
C ASP A 387 14.36 14.04 20.34
N MET A 388 13.06 13.78 20.43
CA MET A 388 12.27 13.93 21.64
C MET A 388 11.08 12.98 21.61
N GLU A 389 10.70 12.45 22.77
CA GLU A 389 9.53 11.62 22.95
C GLU A 389 8.52 12.35 23.84
N PHE A 390 7.25 12.25 23.47
CA PHE A 390 6.14 12.90 24.16
C PHE A 390 5.21 11.81 24.68
N ASP A 391 5.30 11.54 25.97
CA ASP A 391 4.42 10.59 26.67
C ASP A 391 3.35 11.35 27.47
N PRO A 392 2.05 11.03 27.32
CA PRO A 392 0.99 11.60 28.16
C PRO A 392 1.25 11.48 29.67
N ALA A 393 2.02 10.47 30.11
CA ALA A 393 2.40 10.31 31.51
C ALA A 393 3.37 11.39 32.02
N GLU A 394 4.20 11.94 31.13
CA GLU A 394 5.22 12.95 31.45
C GLU A 394 4.78 14.36 31.06
N TYR A 395 3.95 14.48 30.02
CA TYR A 395 3.50 15.75 29.47
C TYR A 395 1.96 15.82 29.51
N PRO A 396 1.36 16.49 30.52
CA PRO A 396 -0.10 16.53 30.70
C PRO A 396 -0.88 17.11 29.52
N SER A 397 -0.23 17.91 28.67
CA SER A 397 -0.83 18.48 27.46
C SER A 397 -0.82 17.52 26.25
N VAL A 398 -0.18 16.36 26.35
CA VAL A 398 -0.09 15.36 25.27
C VAL A 398 -1.22 14.36 25.45
N VAL A 399 -2.06 14.21 24.43
CA VAL A 399 -3.22 13.28 24.47
C VAL A 399 -2.89 11.91 23.89
N LYS A 400 -1.85 11.82 23.04
CA LYS A 400 -1.41 10.58 22.41
C LYS A 400 0.11 10.54 22.37
N LYS A 401 0.68 9.40 22.76
CA LYS A 401 2.12 9.16 22.65
C LYS A 401 2.60 9.36 21.21
N CYS A 402 3.61 10.21 21.05
CA CYS A 402 4.24 10.50 19.76
C CYS A 402 5.72 10.87 19.96
N ALA A 403 6.50 10.82 18.88
CA ALA A 403 7.92 11.16 18.92
C ALA A 403 8.31 12.09 17.78
N LEU A 404 9.24 12.99 18.06
CA LEU A 404 9.96 13.76 17.06
C LEU A 404 11.16 12.93 16.60
N LEU A 405 11.19 12.56 15.32
CA LEU A 405 12.17 11.66 14.74
C LEU A 405 13.13 12.42 13.82
N TRP A 406 14.39 12.00 13.81
CA TRP A 406 15.39 12.56 12.91
C TRP A 406 15.36 11.90 11.53
N MET A 407 15.44 12.74 10.50
CA MET A 407 15.71 12.35 9.13
C MET A 407 16.96 13.05 8.60
N GLN A 408 17.69 12.38 7.71
CA GLN A 408 18.85 12.93 7.00
C GLN A 408 18.65 12.81 5.49
N TYR A 409 19.23 13.74 4.75
CA TYR A 409 19.21 13.70 3.29
C TYR A 409 20.31 12.77 2.76
N GLU A 410 19.95 11.86 1.85
CA GLU A 410 20.85 10.87 1.24
C GLU A 410 20.81 10.88 -0.30
N GLY A 411 20.30 11.96 -0.90
CA GLY A 411 19.89 12.02 -2.31
C GLY A 411 20.84 12.73 -3.26
#